data_AF-A0A949RH05-F1
#
_entry.id   AF-A0A949RH05-F1
#
_cell.length_a   1.000
_cell.length_b   1.000
_cell.length_c   1.000
_cell.angle_alpha   90.00
_cell.angle_beta   90.00
_cell.angle_gamma   90.00
#
_symmetry.space_group_name_H-M   'P 1'
#
loop_
_entity.id
_entity.type
_entity.pdbx_description
1 polymer ?
#
loop_
_entity_poly.entity_id
_entity_poly.type
_entity_poly.pdbx_seq_one_letter_code
_entity_poly.pdbx_strand_id
1 'polypeptide(L)' 'MEIKLNIPFEQLLRALAQLTPTQRRKAKAVLEQKPDGRSTKVEENFADLLLRGPVFSKEQLRRMEEIRKVFAQWRDR' A
#
# COMPACT_ATOMS: atom_id res chain seq x y z
N MET A 1 3.27 17.20 16.69
CA MET A 1 3.97 18.23 15.87
C MET A 1 5.23 17.60 15.33
N GLU A 2 5.26 17.25 14.05
CA GLU A 2 6.45 16.69 13.39
C GLU A 2 7.34 17.85 12.93
N ILE A 3 8.46 18.06 13.62
CA ILE A 3 9.41 19.10 13.25
C ILE A 3 10.21 18.58 12.06
N LYS A 4 9.89 19.03 10.85
CA LYS A 4 10.68 18.76 9.64
C LYS A 4 11.96 19.60 9.71
N LEU A 5 12.97 19.07 10.39
CA LEU A 5 14.32 19.63 10.40
C LEU A 5 14.95 19.42 9.01
N ASN A 6 15.09 20.50 8.24
CA ASN A 6 15.78 20.48 6.96
C ASN A 6 17.31 20.50 7.19
N ILE A 7 17.88 19.34 7.54
CA ILE A 7 19.32 19.20 7.75
C ILE A 7 19.98 18.84 6.42
N PRO A 8 20.95 19.63 5.92
CA PRO A 8 21.72 19.28 4.74
C PRO A 8 22.43 17.93 4.91
N PHE A 9 22.44 17.12 3.85
CA PHE A 9 23.01 15.76 3.86
C PHE A 9 24.48 15.72 4.32
N GLU A 10 25.27 16.70 3.89
CA GLU A 10 26.68 16.85 4.28
C GLU A 10 26.89 17.02 5.80
N GLN A 11 25.95 17.69 6.48
CA GLN A 11 26.02 17.86 7.93
C GLN A 11 25.73 16.54 8.66
N LEU A 12 24.82 15.73 8.12
CA LEU A 12 24.53 14.39 8.65
C LEU A 12 25.74 13.46 8.53
N LEU A 13 26.45 13.51 7.40
CA LEU A 13 27.67 12.72 7.20
C LEU A 13 28.76 13.10 8.20
N ARG A 14 28.97 14.40 8.44
CA ARG A 14 29.93 14.87 9.45
C ARG A 14 29.54 14.41 10.86
N ALA A 15 28.25 14.48 11.21
CA ALA A 15 27.76 14.00 12.48
C ALA A 15 27.97 12.49 12.67
N LEU A 16 27.69 11.68 11.63
CA LEU A 16 27.94 10.24 11.65
C LEU A 16 29.43 9.88 11.76
N ALA A 17 30.31 10.69 11.17
CA ALA A 17 31.75 10.48 11.23
C ALA A 17 32.31 10.67 12.66
N GLN A 18 31.73 11.58 13.44
CA GLN A 18 32.14 11.88 14.81
C GLN A 18 31.61 10.90 15.88
N LEU A 19 30.73 9.96 15.50
CA LEU A 19 30.17 8.98 16.44
C LEU A 19 31.21 7.98 16.93
N THR A 20 31.10 7.61 18.21
CA THR A 20 31.85 6.50 18.79
C THR A 20 31.47 5.15 18.14
N PRO A 21 32.32 4.12 18.20
CA PRO A 21 32.04 2.82 17.59
C PRO A 21 30.72 2.19 18.05
N THR A 22 30.36 2.38 19.32
CA THR A 22 29.10 1.89 19.91
C THR A 22 27.89 2.67 19.39
N GLN A 23 27.99 3.99 19.24
CA GLN A 23 26.94 4.82 18.67
C GLN A 23 26.76 4.56 17.17
N ARG A 24 27.85 4.33 16.43
CA ARG A 24 27.79 3.97 15.00
C ARG A 24 27.05 2.65 14.78
N ARG A 25 27.25 1.65 15.65
CA ARG A 25 26.49 0.38 15.61
C ARG A 25 24.99 0.61 15.85
N LYS A 26 24.62 1.47 16.79
CA LYS A 26 23.21 1.83 17.05
C LYS A 26 22.60 2.59 15.86
N ALA A 27 23.31 3.56 15.31
CA ALA A 27 22.87 4.30 14.13
C ALA A 27 22.67 3.37 12.92
N LYS A 28 23.63 2.45 12.69
CA LYS A 28 23.51 1.43 11.66
C LYS A 28 22.28 0.54 11.89
N ALA A 29 22.04 0.07 13.11
CA ALA A 29 20.87 -0.74 13.43
C ALA A 29 19.54 0.01 13.19
N VAL A 30 19.48 1.32 13.42
CA VAL A 30 18.29 2.14 13.13
C VAL A 30 18.10 2.36 11.62
N LEU A 31 19.19 2.50 10.86
CA LEU A 31 19.14 2.64 9.39
C LEU A 31 18.83 1.31 8.69
N GLU A 32 19.28 0.19 9.26
CA GLU A 32 19.05 -1.18 8.75
C GLU A 32 17.76 -1.80 9.26
N GLN A 33 17.21 -1.30 10.38
CA GLN A 33 15.80 -1.48 10.70
C GLN A 33 15.02 -0.86 9.55
N LYS A 34 14.67 -1.69 8.56
CA LYS A 34 13.58 -1.38 7.65
C LYS A 34 12.45 -0.89 8.55
N PRO A 35 11.84 0.28 8.28
CA PRO A 35 10.66 0.67 9.02
C PRO A 35 9.68 -0.49 8.91
N ASP A 36 9.40 -1.16 10.02
CA ASP A 36 8.34 -2.15 10.10
C ASP A 36 7.07 -1.44 9.63
N GLY A 37 6.68 -1.69 8.37
CA GLY A 37 5.35 -1.32 7.87
C GLY A 37 5.22 -0.14 6.91
N ARG A 38 6.20 0.18 6.05
CA ARG A 38 5.92 1.07 4.88
C ARG A 38 6.47 0.62 3.52
N SER A 39 6.69 -0.67 3.32
CA SER A 39 6.74 -1.25 1.97
C SER A 39 5.69 -2.34 1.83
N THR A 40 4.95 -2.27 0.72
CA THR A 40 4.12 -3.32 0.08
C THR A 40 2.86 -3.87 0.74
N LYS A 41 2.61 -3.69 2.05
CA LYS A 41 1.36 -4.24 2.65
C LYS A 41 0.06 -3.70 2.02
N VAL A 42 0.03 -2.46 1.52
CA VAL A 42 -1.20 -1.89 0.94
C VAL A 42 -1.47 -2.43 -0.46
N GLU A 43 -0.44 -2.66 -1.27
CA GLU A 43 -0.59 -3.23 -2.62
C GLU A 43 -0.87 -4.75 -2.57
N GLU A 44 -0.19 -5.49 -1.69
CA GLU A 44 -0.49 -6.90 -1.44
C GLU A 44 -1.93 -7.09 -0.89
N ASN A 45 -2.36 -6.18 0.01
CA ASN A 45 -3.72 -6.22 0.58
C ASN A 45 -4.80 -5.86 -0.44
N PHE A 46 -4.53 -4.94 -1.38
CA PHE A 46 -5.54 -4.58 -2.39
C PHE A 46 -5.78 -5.72 -3.39
N ALA A 47 -4.72 -6.37 -3.87
CA ALA A 47 -4.85 -7.53 -4.76
C ALA A 47 -5.61 -8.68 -4.08
N ASP A 48 -5.27 -9.00 -2.82
CA ASP A 48 -5.98 -10.02 -2.04
C ASP A 48 -7.44 -9.66 -1.78
N LEU A 49 -7.74 -8.38 -1.54
CA LEU A 49 -9.10 -7.89 -1.37
C LEU A 49 -9.93 -8.01 -2.66
N LEU A 50 -9.33 -7.77 -3.83
CA LEU A 50 -10.00 -7.98 -5.12
C LEU A 50 -10.23 -9.46 -5.42
N LEU A 51 -9.27 -10.33 -5.10
CA LEU A 51 -9.40 -11.78 -5.31
C LEU A 51 -10.42 -12.44 -4.36
N ARG A 52 -10.55 -11.92 -3.14
CA ARG A 52 -11.52 -12.40 -2.13
C ARG A 52 -12.82 -11.62 -2.12
N GLY A 53 -12.97 -10.66 -3.04
CA GLY A 53 -14.19 -9.86 -3.16
C GLY A 53 -15.41 -10.72 -3.47
N PRO A 54 -16.61 -10.25 -3.11
CA PRO A 54 -17.84 -10.96 -3.45
C PRO A 54 -17.98 -11.08 -4.97
N VAL A 55 -18.23 -12.30 -5.44
CA VAL A 55 -18.47 -12.60 -6.86
C VAL A 55 -19.91 -13.00 -7.04
N PHE A 56 -20.52 -12.62 -8.17
CA PHE A 56 -21.90 -13.03 -8.47
C PHE A 56 -22.00 -14.55 -8.59
N SER A 57 -23.01 -15.11 -7.94
CA SER A 57 -23.41 -16.50 -8.15
C SER A 57 -23.95 -16.71 -9.57
N LYS A 58 -23.95 -17.96 -10.04
CA LYS A 58 -24.53 -18.33 -11.34
C LYS A 58 -25.99 -17.90 -11.49
N GLU A 59 -26.76 -17.97 -10.42
CA GLU A 59 -28.16 -17.54 -10.42
C GLU A 59 -28.31 -16.03 -10.57
N GLN A 60 -27.46 -15.25 -9.88
CA GLN A 60 -27.45 -13.80 -10.01
C GLN A 60 -27.05 -13.37 -11.43
N LEU A 61 -26.06 -14.05 -12.03
CA LEU A 61 -25.66 -13.80 -13.42
C LEU A 61 -26.81 -14.10 -14.39
N ARG A 62 -27.51 -15.23 -14.23
CA ARG A 62 -28.65 -15.59 -15.08
C ARG A 62 -29.79 -14.57 -14.96
N ARG A 63 -30.10 -14.12 -13.75
CA ARG A 63 -31.11 -13.08 -13.52
C ARG A 63 -30.70 -11.75 -14.16
N MET A 64 -29.42 -11.38 -14.12
CA MET A 64 -28.93 -10.18 -14.80
C MET A 64 -29.08 -10.28 -16.33
N GLU A 65 -28.84 -11.44 -16.92
CA GLU A 65 -29.05 -11.66 -18.37
C GLU A 65 -30.52 -11.54 -18.76
N GLU A 66 -31.43 -12.14 -17.98
CA GLU A 66 -32.88 -12.03 -18.18
C GLU A 66 -33.33 -10.56 -18.11
N ILE A 67 -32.85 -9.82 -17.09
CA ILE A 67 -33.13 -8.39 -16.93
C ILE A 67 -32.60 -7.58 -18.13
N ARG A 68 -31.38 -7.85 -18.60
CA ARG A 68 -30.81 -7.16 -19.77
C ARG A 68 -31.67 -7.36 -21.03
N LYS A 69 -32.21 -8.56 -21.24
CA LYS A 69 -33.12 -8.85 -22.37
C LYS A 69 -34.40 -8.02 -22.26
N VAL A 70 -34.99 -7.93 -21.08
CA VAL A 70 -36.18 -7.12 -20.83
C VAL A 70 -35.91 -5.64 -21.10
N PHE A 71 -34.78 -5.11 -20.61
CA PHE A 71 -34.41 -3.71 -20.87
C PHE A 71 -34.13 -3.44 -22.35
N ALA A 72 -33.48 -4.36 -23.07
CA ALA A 72 -33.28 -4.22 -24.51
C ALA A 72 -34.61 -4.17 -25.26
N GLN A 73 -35.56 -5.05 -24.92
CA GLN A 73 -36.91 -5.04 -25.47
C GLN A 73 -37.67 -3.74 -25.17
N TRP A 74 -37.48 -3.15 -24.00
CA TRP A 74 -38.08 -1.86 -23.66
C TRP A 74 -37.44 -0.70 -24.43
N ARG A 75 -36.12 -0.74 -24.65
CA ARG A 75 -35.39 0.28 -25.43
C ARG A 75 -35.74 0.25 -26.92
N ASP A 76 -36.00 -0.92 -27.47
CA ASP A 76 -36.31 -1.12 -28.89
C ASP A 76 -37.82 -1.00 -29.21
N ARG A 77 -38.65 -0.63 -28.22
CA ARG A 77 -40.04 -0.21 -28.40
C ARG A 77 -40.14 1.30 -28.53
#